data_AF-A0A2X1ARB7-F1
#
_entry.id   AF-A0A2X1ARB7-F1
#
_cell.length_a   1.000
_cell.length_b   1.000
_cell.length_c   1.000
_cell.angle_alpha   90.00
_cell.angle_beta   90.00
_cell.angle_gamma   90.00
#
_symmetry.space_group_name_H-M   'P 1'
#
loop_
_entity.id
_entity.type
_entity.pdbx_description
1 polymer ?
#
loop_
_entity_poly.entity_id
_entity_poly.type
_entity_poly.pdbx_seq_one_letter_code
_entity_poly.pdbx_strand_id
1 'polypeptide(L)'
;MFNADQKARQDNHLDLLEAMADAERLAETKAMLGRGEVRSGPDYYRAAFIFHHSREADDILKAHVLATAALAQGYQDAAWIAAASLDRYLQATERPQIYGTQYIQIDAEMTRGAFDPGFMPDSVRRDTRVPPLAEQKAPPLVR
;
A
#
# COMPACT_ATOMS: atom_id res chain seq x y z
N MET A 1 14.65 7.67 -2.88
CA MET A 1 13.49 7.66 -1.98
C MET A 1 12.75 6.34 -2.03
N PHE A 2 12.08 5.98 -3.14
CA PHE A 2 11.36 4.71 -3.26
C PHE A 2 12.19 3.46 -2.92
N ASN A 3 13.42 3.33 -3.43
CA ASN A 3 14.25 2.16 -3.11
C ASN A 3 14.60 2.07 -1.61
N ALA A 4 14.77 3.21 -0.93
CA ALA A 4 15.05 3.25 0.51
C ALA A 4 13.80 2.86 1.30
N ASP A 5 12.64 3.39 0.90
CA ASP A 5 11.32 3.02 1.43
C ASP A 5 11.10 1.51 1.35
N GLN A 6 11.26 0.91 0.17
CA GLN A 6 11.07 -0.53 -0.02
C GLN A 6 12.12 -1.38 0.70
N LYS A 7 13.37 -0.92 0.79
CA LYS A 7 14.43 -1.66 1.48
C LYS A 7 14.13 -1.85 2.97
N ALA A 8 13.63 -0.83 3.66
CA ALA A 8 13.30 -0.95 5.08
C ALA A 8 12.22 -2.02 5.37
N ARG A 9 11.34 -2.29 4.40
CA ARG A 9 10.27 -3.30 4.51
C ARG A 9 10.81 -4.71 4.31
N GLN A 10 11.83 -4.85 3.48
CA GLN A 10 12.55 -6.11 3.30
C GLN A 10 13.40 -6.46 4.52
N ASP A 11 14.01 -5.43 5.14
CA ASP A 11 14.85 -5.60 6.31
C ASP A 11 14.04 -5.71 7.63
N ASN A 12 12.70 -5.61 7.57
CA ASN A 12 11.78 -5.58 8.72
C ASN A 12 12.16 -4.51 9.77
N HIS A 13 12.80 -3.42 9.35
CA HIS A 13 13.28 -2.36 10.23
C HIS A 13 12.23 -1.26 10.34
N LEU A 14 11.23 -1.44 11.21
CA LEU A 14 10.08 -0.52 11.38
C LEU A 14 10.11 0.16 12.77
N ASP A 15 11.25 0.76 13.10
CA ASP A 15 11.45 1.47 14.36
C ASP A 15 11.09 2.96 14.27
N LEU A 16 11.36 3.73 15.33
CA LEU A 16 11.09 5.16 15.35
C LEU A 16 11.91 5.92 14.29
N LEU A 17 13.14 5.49 14.01
CA LEU A 17 14.00 6.13 13.02
C LEU A 17 13.43 5.91 11.62
N GLU A 18 12.94 4.71 11.32
CA GLU A 18 12.27 4.44 10.06
C GLU A 18 10.98 5.24 9.91
N ALA A 19 10.19 5.39 10.98
CA ALA A 19 8.99 6.23 10.95
C ALA A 19 9.31 7.71 10.66
N MET A 20 10.43 8.24 11.16
CA MET A 20 10.91 9.57 10.80
C MET A 20 11.33 9.64 9.33
N ALA A 21 12.05 8.64 8.84
CA ALA A 21 12.48 8.56 7.45
C ALA A 21 11.28 8.43 6.47
N ASP A 22 10.20 7.74 6.87
CA ASP A 22 8.93 7.71 6.15
C ASP A 22 8.33 9.10 6.01
N ALA A 23 8.28 9.86 7.11
CA ALA A 23 7.75 11.22 7.12
C ALA A 23 8.54 12.14 6.19
N GLU A 24 9.87 12.04 6.19
CA GLU A 24 10.75 12.82 5.30
C GLU A 24 10.50 12.45 3.82
N ARG A 25 10.43 11.16 3.50
CA ARG A 25 10.15 10.71 2.12
C ARG A 25 8.77 11.14 1.65
N LEU A 26 7.77 11.08 2.53
CA LEU A 26 6.42 11.53 2.24
C LEU A 26 6.38 13.04 1.97
N ALA A 27 7.06 13.84 2.80
CA ALA A 27 7.14 15.29 2.63
C ALA A 27 7.78 15.68 1.29
N GLU A 28 8.91 15.07 0.92
CA GLU A 28 9.54 15.33 -0.38
C GLU A 28 8.66 14.87 -1.54
N THR A 29 8.00 13.70 -1.44
CA THR A 29 7.11 13.21 -2.51
C THR A 29 5.91 14.13 -2.71
N LYS A 30 5.35 14.70 -1.62
CA LYS A 30 4.32 15.74 -1.70
C LYS A 30 4.83 17.00 -2.42
N ALA A 31 6.05 17.43 -2.12
CA ALA A 31 6.65 18.58 -2.78
C ALA A 31 6.88 18.32 -4.28
N MET A 32 7.41 17.15 -4.66
CA MET A 32 7.57 16.73 -6.05
C MET A 32 6.24 16.72 -6.83
N LEU A 33 5.16 16.24 -6.20
CA LEU A 33 3.81 16.31 -6.78
C LEU A 33 3.36 17.76 -7.00
N GLY A 34 3.56 18.64 -6.01
CA GLY A 34 3.24 20.06 -6.13
C GLY A 34 4.04 20.78 -7.23
N ARG A 35 5.28 20.35 -7.48
CA ARG A 35 6.14 20.85 -8.57
C ARG A 35 5.86 20.22 -9.94
N GLY A 36 4.96 19.23 -10.03
CA GLY A 36 4.65 18.53 -11.28
C GLY A 36 5.75 17.56 -11.77
N GLU A 37 6.63 17.12 -10.87
CA GLU A 37 7.77 16.24 -11.20
C GLU A 37 7.37 14.76 -11.28
N VAL A 38 6.27 14.37 -10.63
CA VAL A 38 5.68 13.02 -10.69
C VAL A 38 4.65 12.98 -11.82
N ARG A 39 5.04 12.38 -12.95
CA ARG A 39 4.30 12.57 -14.22
C ARG A 39 4.13 11.32 -15.10
N SER A 40 4.89 10.26 -14.82
CA SER A 40 4.79 9.00 -15.56
C SER A 40 4.18 7.88 -14.72
N GLY A 41 3.69 6.83 -15.36
CA GLY A 41 3.19 5.62 -14.69
C GLY A 41 4.15 5.07 -13.63
N PRO A 42 5.45 4.87 -13.94
CA PRO A 42 6.46 4.49 -12.96
C PRO A 42 6.64 5.50 -11.81
N ASP A 43 6.50 6.81 -12.06
CA ASP A 43 6.61 7.81 -10.99
C ASP A 43 5.42 7.73 -10.04
N TYR A 44 4.21 7.62 -10.59
CA TYR A 44 2.99 7.47 -9.81
C TYR A 44 2.99 6.17 -9.00
N TYR A 45 3.48 5.07 -9.57
CA TYR A 45 3.67 3.82 -8.86
C TYR A 45 4.58 3.97 -7.65
N ARG A 46 5.75 4.60 -7.82
CA ARG A 46 6.71 4.82 -6.74
C ARG A 46 6.16 5.74 -5.67
N ALA A 47 5.47 6.80 -6.08
CA ALA A 47 4.81 7.71 -5.16
C ALA A 47 3.69 7.00 -4.38
N ALA A 48 2.88 6.16 -5.02
CA ALA A 48 1.83 5.40 -4.36
C ALA A 48 2.35 4.56 -3.19
N PHE A 49 3.49 3.89 -3.34
CA PHE A 49 4.11 3.15 -2.23
C PHE A 49 4.52 4.04 -1.06
N ILE A 50 5.10 5.21 -1.33
CA ILE A 50 5.49 6.15 -0.27
C ILE A 50 4.25 6.67 0.47
N PHE A 51 3.19 7.02 -0.27
CA PHE A 51 1.93 7.48 0.33
C PHE A 51 1.20 6.36 1.09
N HIS A 52 1.29 5.10 0.63
CA HIS A 52 0.67 3.95 1.28
C HIS A 52 1.19 3.75 2.71
N HIS A 53 2.45 4.08 2.98
CA HIS A 53 3.04 3.98 4.30
C HIS A 53 2.68 5.14 5.26
N SER A 54 1.90 6.13 4.80
CA SER A 54 1.40 7.17 5.70
C SER A 54 0.51 6.59 6.80
N ARG A 55 0.39 7.38 7.89
CA ARG A 55 -0.57 7.17 8.98
C ARG A 55 -1.86 7.95 8.77
N GLU A 56 -1.87 8.89 7.84
CA GLU A 56 -3.02 9.75 7.55
C GLU A 56 -3.89 9.14 6.44
N ALA A 57 -5.21 9.06 6.69
CA ALA A 57 -6.16 8.47 5.74
C ALA A 57 -6.15 9.17 4.38
N ASP A 58 -6.03 10.50 4.35
CA ASP A 58 -6.00 11.29 3.10
C ASP A 58 -4.75 11.01 2.25
N ASP A 59 -3.62 10.74 2.89
CA ASP A 59 -2.40 10.35 2.18
C ASP A 59 -2.52 8.93 1.64
N ILE A 60 -3.10 8.01 2.41
CA ILE A 60 -3.37 6.64 1.95
C ILE A 60 -4.38 6.66 0.78
N LEU A 61 -5.39 7.52 0.82
CA LEU A 61 -6.31 7.72 -0.31
C LEU A 61 -5.57 8.24 -1.54
N LYS A 62 -4.64 9.18 -1.36
CA LYS A 62 -3.78 9.67 -2.44
C LYS A 62 -2.90 8.54 -3.01
N ALA A 63 -2.43 7.58 -2.21
CA ALA A 63 -1.74 6.40 -2.71
C ALA A 63 -2.59 5.62 -3.73
N HIS A 64 -3.87 5.40 -3.42
CA HIS A 64 -4.79 4.71 -4.32
C HIS A 64 -5.03 5.48 -5.63
N VAL A 65 -5.20 6.80 -5.53
CA VAL A 65 -5.35 7.67 -6.72
C VAL A 65 -4.12 7.59 -7.62
N LEU A 66 -2.92 7.66 -7.03
CA LEU A 66 -1.65 7.58 -7.77
C LEU A 66 -1.46 6.21 -8.41
N ALA A 67 -1.74 5.12 -7.69
CA ALA A 67 -1.68 3.77 -8.26
C ALA A 67 -2.65 3.60 -9.43
N THR A 68 -3.85 4.17 -9.34
CA THR A 68 -4.85 4.16 -10.42
C THR A 68 -4.37 4.98 -11.63
N ALA A 69 -3.74 6.14 -11.41
CA ALA A 69 -3.14 6.93 -12.47
C ALA A 69 -1.98 6.19 -13.16
N ALA A 70 -1.18 5.43 -12.41
CA ALA A 70 -0.13 4.57 -12.97
C ALA A 70 -0.71 3.49 -13.89
N LEU A 71 -1.79 2.83 -13.46
CA LEU A 71 -2.51 1.83 -14.28
C LEU A 71 -3.07 2.44 -15.56
N ALA A 72 -3.67 3.64 -15.47
CA ALA A 72 -4.22 4.36 -16.62
C ALA A 72 -3.13 4.73 -17.65
N GLN A 73 -1.87 4.89 -17.22
CA GLN A 73 -0.72 5.07 -18.11
C GLN A 73 -0.09 3.75 -18.59
N GLY A 74 -0.73 2.60 -18.34
CA GLY A 74 -0.27 1.29 -18.78
C GLY A 74 0.77 0.64 -17.86
N TYR A 75 1.10 1.23 -16.71
CA TYR A 75 2.07 0.66 -15.79
C TYR A 75 1.41 -0.38 -14.85
N GLN A 76 1.25 -1.60 -15.37
CA GLN A 76 0.48 -2.67 -14.72
C GLN A 76 1.08 -3.17 -13.39
N ASP A 77 2.34 -2.87 -13.10
CA ASP A 77 2.96 -3.18 -11.80
C ASP A 77 2.27 -2.46 -10.63
N ALA A 78 1.49 -1.42 -10.91
CA ALA A 78 0.69 -0.71 -9.92
C ALA A 78 -0.57 -1.45 -9.44
N ALA A 79 -0.94 -2.59 -10.03
CA ALA A 79 -2.20 -3.27 -9.72
C ALA A 79 -2.32 -3.67 -8.24
N TRP A 80 -1.26 -4.28 -7.69
CA TRP A 80 -1.27 -4.71 -6.29
C TRP A 80 -1.34 -3.53 -5.32
N ILE A 81 -0.55 -2.47 -5.54
CA ILE A 81 -0.55 -1.31 -4.65
C ILE A 81 -1.85 -0.50 -4.75
N ALA A 82 -2.55 -0.54 -5.90
CA ALA A 82 -3.91 0.01 -6.01
C ALA A 82 -4.90 -0.73 -5.10
N ALA A 83 -4.85 -2.06 -5.07
CA ALA A 83 -5.69 -2.87 -4.17
C ALA A 83 -5.28 -2.69 -2.69
N ALA A 84 -3.98 -2.70 -2.40
CA ALA A 84 -3.47 -2.60 -1.03
C ALA A 84 -3.72 -1.24 -0.39
N SER A 85 -3.58 -0.16 -1.15
CA SER A 85 -3.91 1.20 -0.67
C SER A 85 -5.41 1.39 -0.42
N LEU A 86 -6.28 0.77 -1.23
CA LEU A 86 -7.72 0.79 -0.98
C LEU A 86 -8.09 0.07 0.33
N ASP A 87 -7.58 -1.14 0.55
CA ASP A 87 -7.80 -1.87 1.80
C ASP A 87 -7.31 -1.08 3.02
N ARG A 88 -6.13 -0.46 2.92
CA ARG A 88 -5.57 0.35 4.00
C ARG A 88 -6.42 1.59 4.28
N TYR A 89 -6.93 2.24 3.24
CA TYR A 89 -7.86 3.37 3.38
C TYR A 89 -9.17 2.94 4.05
N LEU A 90 -9.73 1.80 3.65
CA LEU A 90 -10.93 1.24 4.26
C LEU A 90 -10.70 0.98 5.77
N GLN A 91 -9.59 0.35 6.15
CA GLN A 91 -9.28 0.16 7.57
C GLN A 91 -9.10 1.48 8.33
N ALA A 92 -8.38 2.45 7.75
CA ALA A 92 -8.17 3.77 8.35
C ALA A 92 -9.48 4.57 8.54
N THR A 93 -10.54 4.19 7.82
CA THR A 93 -11.87 4.78 7.89
C THR A 93 -12.90 3.84 8.52
N GLU A 94 -12.44 2.86 9.30
CA GLU A 94 -13.26 1.92 10.08
C GLU A 94 -14.20 1.04 9.23
N ARG A 95 -13.80 0.75 7.99
CA ARG A 95 -14.50 -0.15 7.07
C ARG A 95 -13.75 -1.47 6.94
N PRO A 96 -14.45 -2.60 6.74
CA PRO A 96 -13.79 -3.85 6.39
C PRO A 96 -12.99 -3.69 5.10
N GLN A 97 -11.79 -4.24 5.07
CA GLN A 97 -11.03 -4.37 3.82
C GLN A 97 -11.69 -5.40 2.89
N ILE A 98 -11.39 -5.37 1.60
CA ILE A 98 -12.08 -6.18 0.57
C ILE A 98 -11.14 -7.12 -0.20
N TYR A 99 -9.84 -6.84 -0.24
CA TYR A 99 -8.84 -7.74 -0.78
C TYR A 99 -8.11 -8.53 0.30
N GLY A 100 -8.12 -8.10 1.56
CA GLY A 100 -7.45 -8.81 2.65
C GLY A 100 -5.93 -8.62 2.62
N THR A 101 -5.43 -7.54 2.00
CA THR A 101 -4.01 -7.25 1.81
C THR A 101 -3.32 -6.70 3.06
N GLN A 102 -4.06 -6.09 3.98
CA GLN A 102 -3.52 -5.52 5.21
C GLN A 102 -3.49 -6.56 6.32
N TYR A 103 -2.35 -6.66 6.99
CA TYR A 103 -2.15 -7.50 8.16
C TYR A 103 -1.64 -6.64 9.33
N ILE A 104 -2.13 -6.94 10.51
CA ILE A 104 -1.74 -6.32 11.77
C ILE A 104 -1.20 -7.45 12.66
N GLN A 105 -0.01 -7.26 13.21
CA GLN A 105 0.51 -8.15 14.22
C GLN A 105 -0.08 -7.78 15.58
N ILE A 106 -0.71 -8.75 16.24
CA ILE A 106 -1.15 -8.65 17.63
C ILE A 106 -0.47 -9.80 18.36
N ASP A 107 0.45 -9.46 19.27
CA ASP A 107 1.32 -10.41 19.96
C ASP A 107 2.05 -11.35 18.99
N ALA A 108 1.75 -12.65 19.05
CA ALA A 108 2.35 -13.69 18.21
C ALA A 108 1.48 -14.08 17.00
N GLU A 109 0.45 -13.30 16.68
CA GLU A 109 -0.50 -13.59 15.60
C GLU A 109 -0.58 -12.47 14.57
N MET A 110 -0.71 -12.85 13.30
CA MET A 110 -1.04 -11.93 12.21
C MET A 110 -2.54 -12.00 11.92
N THR A 111 -3.25 -10.90 12.12
CA THR A 111 -4.67 -10.77 11.80
C THR A 111 -4.90 -9.81 10.63
N ARG A 112 -5.99 -10.02 9.89
CA ARG A 112 -6.47 -9.07 8.86
C ARG A 112 -7.41 -8.00 9.42
N GLY A 113 -7.73 -8.05 10.72
CA GLY A 113 -8.79 -7.21 11.29
C GLY A 113 -10.13 -7.47 10.59
N ALA A 114 -10.95 -6.42 10.44
CA ALA A 114 -12.21 -6.50 9.70
C ALA A 114 -11.95 -6.72 8.20
N PHE A 115 -12.46 -7.82 7.65
CA PHE A 115 -12.26 -8.24 6.26
C PHE A 115 -13.55 -8.88 5.74
N ASP A 116 -14.02 -8.45 4.56
CA ASP A 116 -15.10 -9.09 3.81
C ASP A 116 -14.53 -9.98 2.69
N PRO A 117 -14.38 -11.30 2.91
CA PRO A 117 -13.83 -12.20 1.91
C PRO A 117 -14.77 -12.47 0.72
N GLY A 118 -16.06 -12.14 0.84
CA GLY A 118 -17.06 -12.36 -0.20
C GLY A 118 -17.18 -11.21 -1.20
N PHE A 119 -16.57 -10.05 -0.90
CA PHE A 119 -16.69 -8.85 -1.71
C PHE A 119 -16.10 -9.00 -3.11
N MET A 120 -14.94 -9.67 -3.23
CA MET A 120 -14.18 -9.75 -4.48
C MET A 120 -13.93 -11.20 -4.92
N PRO A 121 -14.39 -11.62 -6.10
CA PRO A 121 -14.15 -12.97 -6.60
C PRO A 121 -12.69 -13.17 -7.01
N ASP A 122 -12.21 -14.41 -6.96
CA ASP A 122 -10.82 -14.75 -7.27
C ASP A 122 -10.35 -14.33 -8.67
N SER A 123 -11.26 -14.26 -9.65
CA SER A 123 -10.93 -13.73 -10.99
C SER A 123 -10.45 -12.28 -10.92
N VAL A 124 -11.20 -11.41 -10.24
CA VAL A 124 -10.84 -9.99 -10.09
C VAL A 124 -9.61 -9.83 -9.18
N ARG A 125 -9.47 -10.68 -8.16
CA ARG A 125 -8.25 -10.69 -7.32
C ARG A 125 -7.00 -10.93 -8.17
N ARG A 126 -7.03 -11.91 -9.08
CA ARG A 126 -5.91 -12.18 -10.00
C ARG A 126 -5.63 -10.98 -10.91
N ASP A 127 -6.67 -10.34 -11.45
CA ASP A 127 -6.53 -9.15 -12.31
C ASP A 127 -5.90 -7.96 -11.56
N THR A 128 -6.18 -7.81 -10.27
CA THR A 128 -5.53 -6.80 -9.40
C THR A 128 -4.22 -7.29 -8.78
N ARG A 129 -3.70 -8.44 -9.23
CA ARG A 129 -2.48 -9.09 -8.74
C ARG A 129 -2.50 -9.40 -7.24
N VAL A 130 -3.69 -9.56 -6.66
CA VAL A 130 -3.89 -10.10 -5.31
C VAL A 130 -4.11 -11.62 -5.44
N PRO A 131 -3.43 -12.46 -4.64
CA PRO A 131 -3.67 -13.90 -4.68
C PRO A 131 -5.14 -14.25 -4.40
N PRO A 132 -5.64 -15.35 -4.98
CA PRO A 132 -6.89 -15.98 -4.58
C PRO A 132 -6.97 -16.17 -3.07
N LEU A 133 -8.18 -16.16 -2.53
CA LEU A 133 -8.37 -16.17 -1.08
C LEU A 133 -7.70 -17.39 -0.40
N ALA A 134 -7.79 -18.57 -1.01
CA ALA A 134 -7.19 -19.80 -0.50
C ALA A 134 -5.65 -19.82 -0.60
N GLU A 135 -5.07 -19.00 -1.49
CA GLU A 135 -3.61 -18.93 -1.72
C GLU A 135 -2.95 -17.79 -0.93
N GLN A 136 -3.73 -16.83 -0.44
CA GLN A 136 -3.23 -15.65 0.26
C GLN A 136 -2.74 -16.02 1.67
N LYS A 137 -1.44 -15.81 1.92
CA LYS A 137 -0.79 -16.10 3.21
C LYS A 137 -0.45 -14.81 3.94
N ALA A 138 -0.55 -14.83 5.26
CA ALA A 138 -0.03 -13.76 6.10
C ALA A 138 1.50 -13.63 5.91
N PRO A 139 2.05 -12.41 5.97
CA PRO A 139 3.49 -12.24 6.02
C PRO A 139 4.04 -12.83 7.34
N PRO A 140 5.34 -13.17 7.39
CA PRO A 140 5.96 -13.63 8.62
C PRO A 140 5.86 -12.58 9.72
N LEU A 141 5.86 -13.01 10.98
CA LEU A 141 5.92 -12.09 12.13
C LEU A 141 7.16 -11.20 12.02
N VAL A 142 6.96 -9.92 12.27
CA VAL A 142 8.05 -8.96 12.49
C VAL A 142 8.57 -9.24 13.90
N ARG A 143 9.87 -9.52 14.00
CA ARG A 143 10.57 -9.82 15.26
C ARG A 143 11.16 -8.56 15.86
#